data_AF-A0A8B9RTP4-F1
#
_entry.id   AF-A0A8B9RTP4-F1
#
_cell.length_a   1.000
_cell.length_b   1.000
_cell.length_c   1.000
_cell.angle_alpha   90.00
_cell.angle_beta   90.00
_cell.angle_gamma   90.00
#
_symmetry.space_group_name_H-M   'P 1'
#
loop_
_entity.id
_entity.type
_entity.pdbx_description
1 polymer ?
#
loop_
_entity_poly.entity_id
_entity_poly.type
_entity_poly.pdbx_seq_one_letter_code
_entity_poly.pdbx_strand_id
1 'polypeptide(L)'
;KPQNSSVLTTLFEEEKDYKGPTPGELLEPLFKQSSCSYRIESYWTYEVCHGKHIRQYHEEKETGQKINIQEYYLGNMMIKNPLSEPEGQMTPYYPVEMGNGTPCSLRQNLPRSSTVMYICHPEAKHEILSVAEVTTCEYEVVILTPLLCNHPKYRFRASPVNDIFCQSLPGSPLKPHNLEQLEKQQEMMKMPFRRVKEEEMHSTKEEKFSSIHKPVAVGSHQLLTVGTTHISKLTDDQLIKEFLSGSYCFHGGVGWWKYEFCYGKYVHQYHEDKESGKTSVVVGTWSKEEHIEWSRKNAARTYYLREDGTQTVRMVSHFYGNGDVCDLTDKPRQVTVKLKCKESDSPHAVTIYMLEPHSCQYILGVESPVICKILDTADEYGLLSVPS
;
A
#
# COMPACT_ATOMS: atom_id res chain seq x y z
N LYS A 1 -19.29 12.80 29.83
CA LYS A 1 -18.74 11.68 30.64
C LYS A 1 -17.72 10.95 29.79
N PRO A 2 -16.47 10.75 30.25
CA PRO A 2 -15.39 10.28 29.39
C PRO A 2 -15.48 8.76 29.21
N GLN A 3 -15.53 8.30 27.94
CA GLN A 3 -15.37 6.88 27.57
C GLN A 3 -13.94 6.54 27.10
N ASN A 4 -13.04 7.53 26.98
CA ASN A 4 -11.65 7.30 26.55
C ASN A 4 -10.75 6.67 27.62
N SER A 5 -11.21 6.54 28.87
CA SER A 5 -10.45 5.85 29.92
C SER A 5 -10.50 4.33 29.74
N SER A 6 -11.57 3.74 29.19
CA SER A 6 -11.72 2.28 29.24
C SER A 6 -10.82 1.55 28.24
N VAL A 7 -10.52 2.17 27.09
CA VAL A 7 -9.71 1.52 26.04
C VAL A 7 -8.25 1.38 26.46
N LEU A 8 -7.67 2.42 27.09
CA LEU A 8 -6.30 2.33 27.63
C LEU A 8 -6.23 1.34 28.79
N THR A 9 -7.24 1.29 29.66
CA THR A 9 -7.30 0.34 30.78
C THR A 9 -7.40 -1.11 30.28
N THR A 10 -8.18 -1.38 29.22
CA THR A 10 -8.25 -2.72 28.61
C THR A 10 -6.95 -3.17 27.92
N LEU A 11 -6.14 -2.24 27.39
CA LEU A 11 -4.85 -2.57 26.75
C LEU A 11 -3.84 -3.09 27.78
N PHE A 12 -3.75 -2.44 28.94
CA PHE A 12 -2.91 -2.89 30.05
C PHE A 12 -3.45 -4.13 30.76
N GLU A 13 -4.76 -4.39 30.69
CA GLU A 13 -5.38 -5.60 31.26
C GLU A 13 -5.13 -6.84 30.37
N GLU A 14 -5.25 -6.75 29.06
CA GLU A 14 -4.95 -7.87 28.14
C GLU A 14 -3.45 -8.19 28.05
N GLU A 15 -2.58 -7.19 28.25
CA GLU A 15 -1.12 -7.38 28.32
C GLU A 15 -0.71 -8.15 29.58
N LYS A 16 -1.38 -7.92 30.71
CA LYS A 16 -1.11 -8.61 31.98
C LYS A 16 -1.60 -10.06 32.02
N ASP A 17 -2.54 -10.44 31.16
CA ASP A 17 -3.16 -11.78 31.14
C ASP A 17 -2.73 -12.67 29.95
N TYR A 18 -1.84 -12.19 29.08
CA TYR A 18 -1.32 -13.00 27.98
C TYR A 18 -0.37 -14.09 28.51
N LYS A 19 -0.82 -15.35 28.44
CA LYS A 19 -0.04 -16.55 28.81
C LYS A 19 0.50 -17.33 27.61
N GLY A 20 0.47 -16.71 26.42
CA GLY A 20 0.92 -17.33 25.19
C GLY A 20 2.44 -17.20 24.98
N PRO A 21 2.97 -17.69 23.85
CA PRO A 21 4.38 -17.60 23.52
C PRO A 21 4.86 -16.16 23.37
N THR A 22 6.10 -15.92 23.78
CA THR A 22 6.83 -14.66 23.56
C THR A 22 7.02 -14.40 22.06
N PRO A 23 7.23 -13.14 21.62
CA PRO A 23 7.49 -12.83 20.22
C PRO A 23 8.75 -13.55 19.67
N GLY A 24 9.76 -13.78 20.51
CA GLY A 24 10.92 -14.59 20.14
C GLY A 24 10.56 -16.05 19.86
N GLU A 25 9.70 -16.66 20.69
CA GLU A 25 9.20 -18.02 20.47
C GLU A 25 8.30 -18.13 19.23
N LEU A 26 7.49 -17.11 18.96
CA LEU A 26 6.66 -17.04 17.75
C LEU A 26 7.51 -16.99 16.48
N LEU A 27 8.65 -16.31 16.52
CA LEU A 27 9.59 -16.22 15.39
C LEU A 27 10.60 -17.35 15.33
N GLU A 28 10.72 -18.17 16.39
CA GLU A 28 11.66 -19.27 16.47
C GLU A 28 11.58 -20.26 15.29
N PRO A 29 10.39 -20.65 14.78
CA PRO A 29 10.31 -21.50 13.60
C PRO A 29 11.00 -20.90 12.38
N LEU A 30 10.86 -19.59 12.18
CA LEU A 30 11.47 -18.85 11.07
C LEU A 30 13.00 -18.85 11.18
N PHE A 31 13.52 -18.67 12.40
CA PHE A 31 14.97 -18.62 12.66
C PHE A 31 15.61 -20.01 12.57
N LYS A 32 14.94 -21.06 13.05
CA LYS A 32 15.46 -22.43 13.02
C LYS A 32 15.40 -23.05 11.62
N GLN A 33 14.31 -22.83 10.89
CA GLN A 33 14.14 -23.38 9.54
C GLN A 33 15.11 -22.75 8.53
N SER A 34 15.83 -21.69 8.93
CA SER A 34 16.81 -21.02 8.06
C SER A 34 16.19 -20.52 6.76
N SER A 35 14.91 -20.18 6.79
CA SER A 35 14.20 -19.61 5.65
C SER A 35 14.81 -18.26 5.29
N CYS A 36 14.92 -17.99 3.99
CA CYS A 36 15.43 -16.73 3.49
C CYS A 36 14.35 -16.00 2.70
N SER A 37 14.32 -14.68 2.88
CA SER A 37 13.46 -13.78 2.14
C SER A 37 14.28 -12.92 1.19
N TYR A 38 13.69 -12.62 0.03
CA TYR A 38 14.40 -11.98 -1.07
C TYR A 38 13.68 -10.70 -1.50
N ARG A 39 14.46 -9.70 -1.88
CA ARG A 39 13.97 -8.46 -2.49
C ARG A 39 14.93 -8.01 -3.56
N ILE A 40 14.41 -7.88 -4.77
CA ILE A 40 15.17 -7.36 -5.90
C ILE A 40 14.85 -5.87 -6.02
N GLU A 41 15.87 -5.04 -5.91
CA GLU A 41 15.82 -3.63 -6.28
C GLU A 41 16.56 -3.42 -7.61
N SER A 42 16.59 -2.19 -8.13
CA SER A 42 17.07 -1.92 -9.49
C SER A 42 18.48 -2.45 -9.75
N TYR A 43 19.39 -2.32 -8.78
CA TYR A 43 20.77 -2.79 -8.89
C TYR A 43 21.05 -3.91 -7.88
N TRP A 44 20.67 -3.75 -6.62
CA TRP A 44 20.95 -4.74 -5.57
C TRP A 44 19.83 -5.77 -5.42
N THR A 45 20.23 -7.01 -5.17
CA THR A 45 19.37 -8.05 -4.60
C THR A 45 19.70 -8.22 -3.14
N TYR A 46 18.68 -8.19 -2.29
CA TYR A 46 18.79 -8.39 -0.85
C TYR A 46 18.24 -9.78 -0.49
N GLU A 47 19.00 -10.50 0.32
CA GLU A 47 18.68 -11.79 0.90
C GLU A 47 18.76 -11.68 2.42
N VAL A 48 17.67 -11.99 3.10
CA VAL A 48 17.59 -12.04 4.57
C VAL A 48 17.33 -13.48 4.95
N CYS A 49 18.39 -14.20 5.31
CA CYS A 49 18.25 -15.51 5.92
C CYS A 49 17.97 -15.33 7.42
N HIS A 50 16.70 -15.51 7.80
CA HIS A 50 16.22 -15.19 9.13
C HIS A 50 17.01 -15.93 10.21
N GLY A 51 17.51 -15.20 11.20
CA GLY A 51 18.33 -15.77 12.27
C GLY A 51 19.77 -16.14 11.87
N LYS A 52 20.22 -15.82 10.65
CA LYS A 52 21.57 -16.15 10.16
C LYS A 52 22.34 -14.95 9.67
N HIS A 53 21.91 -14.36 8.57
CA HIS A 53 22.64 -13.28 7.91
C HIS A 53 21.74 -12.46 7.00
N ILE A 54 22.22 -11.25 6.72
CA ILE A 54 21.66 -10.36 5.71
C ILE A 54 22.76 -10.14 4.69
N ARG A 55 22.42 -10.35 3.42
CA ARG A 55 23.34 -10.24 2.29
C ARG A 55 22.71 -9.33 1.24
N GLN A 56 23.51 -8.43 0.69
CA GLN A 56 23.20 -7.79 -0.58
C GLN A 56 24.17 -8.29 -1.63
N TYR A 57 23.69 -8.47 -2.85
CA TYR A 57 24.52 -8.86 -3.97
C TYR A 57 23.99 -8.35 -5.31
N HIS A 58 24.89 -8.16 -6.27
CA HIS A 58 24.59 -7.83 -7.65
C HIS A 58 25.26 -8.86 -8.57
N GLU A 59 24.50 -9.41 -9.51
CA GLU A 59 24.98 -10.40 -10.48
C GLU A 59 25.09 -9.78 -11.87
N GLU A 60 26.30 -9.70 -12.41
CA GLU A 60 26.53 -9.35 -13.81
C GLU A 60 26.74 -10.63 -14.64
N LYS A 61 25.84 -10.87 -15.59
CA LYS A 61 25.95 -11.98 -16.56
C LYS A 61 26.53 -11.45 -17.87
N GLU A 62 27.84 -11.54 -18.03
CA GLU A 62 28.44 -11.40 -19.37
C GLU A 62 28.09 -12.62 -20.22
N THR A 63 27.68 -12.39 -21.46
CA THR A 63 27.26 -13.42 -22.42
C THR A 63 28.33 -14.50 -22.61
N GLY A 64 28.21 -15.61 -21.87
CA GLY A 64 28.96 -16.86 -22.10
C GLY A 64 30.16 -17.14 -21.17
N GLN A 65 30.51 -16.29 -20.20
CA GLN A 65 31.56 -16.59 -19.20
C GLN A 65 31.17 -16.13 -17.78
N LYS A 66 31.94 -16.63 -16.78
CA LYS A 66 31.69 -16.66 -15.33
C LYS A 66 30.87 -15.48 -14.78
N ILE A 67 29.82 -15.81 -14.01
CA ILE A 67 29.00 -14.83 -13.28
C ILE A 67 29.89 -14.06 -12.31
N ASN A 68 30.00 -12.74 -12.49
CA ASN A 68 30.66 -11.86 -11.54
C ASN A 68 29.63 -11.43 -10.49
N ILE A 69 29.88 -11.76 -9.22
CA ILE A 69 28.96 -11.46 -8.12
C ILE A 69 29.66 -10.49 -7.17
N GLN A 70 29.15 -9.27 -7.09
CA GLN A 70 29.55 -8.32 -6.05
C GLN A 70 28.64 -8.54 -4.85
N GLU A 71 29.19 -8.93 -3.69
CA GLU A 71 28.40 -9.23 -2.49
C GLU A 71 28.93 -8.53 -1.22
N TYR A 72 28.00 -8.18 -0.33
CA TYR A 72 28.29 -7.67 1.00
C TYR A 72 27.31 -8.26 2.02
N TYR A 73 27.82 -8.66 3.17
CA TYR A 73 27.02 -9.04 4.32
C TYR A 73 26.73 -7.79 5.15
N LEU A 74 25.45 -7.48 5.35
CA LEU A 74 24.99 -6.31 6.09
C LEU A 74 24.85 -6.59 7.59
N GLY A 75 24.89 -7.86 7.96
CA GLY A 75 24.89 -8.31 9.34
C GLY A 75 24.83 -9.84 9.38
N ASN A 76 25.38 -10.40 10.43
CA ASN A 76 25.36 -11.81 10.80
C ASN A 76 24.77 -11.92 12.22
N MET A 77 24.05 -13.01 12.48
CA MET A 77 23.46 -13.25 13.79
C MET A 77 24.58 -13.35 14.84
N MET A 78 24.58 -12.46 15.82
CA MET A 78 25.46 -12.61 16.98
C MET A 78 24.89 -13.72 17.87
N ILE A 79 25.66 -14.78 18.09
CA ILE A 79 25.34 -15.78 19.13
C ILE A 79 25.62 -15.12 20.49
N LYS A 80 24.66 -14.34 21.00
CA LYS A 80 24.41 -14.07 22.43
C LYS A 80 23.22 -13.12 22.62
N ASN A 81 22.18 -13.68 23.25
CA ASN A 81 21.02 -13.09 23.96
C ASN A 81 20.14 -12.07 23.21
N PRO A 82 18.80 -12.28 23.15
CA PRO A 82 17.87 -11.27 22.67
C PRO A 82 17.93 -10.02 23.56
N LEU A 83 17.95 -8.87 22.90
CA LEU A 83 18.09 -7.55 23.50
C LEU A 83 16.91 -7.17 24.40
N SER A 84 17.23 -6.30 25.35
CA SER A 84 16.33 -5.48 26.16
C SER A 84 15.21 -4.84 25.35
N GLU A 85 13.98 -4.88 25.89
CA GLU A 85 12.85 -4.10 25.39
C GLU A 85 13.17 -2.59 25.44
N PRO A 86 13.10 -1.87 24.31
CA PRO A 86 13.03 -0.43 24.36
C PRO A 86 11.60 -0.01 24.75
N GLU A 87 11.49 0.64 25.91
CA GLU A 87 10.33 1.45 26.28
C GLU A 87 10.26 2.67 25.35
N GLY A 88 9.29 2.71 24.43
CA GLY A 88 8.99 3.94 23.68
C GLY A 88 8.43 3.77 22.27
N GLN A 89 7.10 3.71 22.18
CA GLN A 89 6.24 4.32 21.13
C GLN A 89 6.14 3.74 19.69
N MET A 90 4.98 3.11 19.44
CA MET A 90 4.01 3.29 18.32
C MET A 90 4.17 2.68 16.91
N THR A 91 5.02 1.68 16.73
CA THR A 91 4.70 0.53 15.87
C THR A 91 5.12 -0.72 16.61
N PRO A 92 4.26 -1.73 16.81
CA PRO A 92 4.70 -2.90 17.53
C PRO A 92 5.45 -3.80 16.55
N TYR A 93 6.77 -3.66 16.54
CA TYR A 93 7.69 -4.50 15.81
C TYR A 93 8.65 -5.18 16.78
N TYR A 94 9.11 -6.37 16.43
CA TYR A 94 10.11 -7.09 17.20
C TYR A 94 11.49 -6.84 16.57
N PRO A 95 12.40 -6.09 17.25
CA PRO A 95 13.72 -5.80 16.72
C PRO A 95 14.69 -6.97 16.93
N VAL A 96 15.55 -7.19 15.93
CA VAL A 96 16.67 -8.14 15.99
C VAL A 96 17.92 -7.47 15.44
N GLU A 97 18.91 -7.29 16.29
CA GLU A 97 20.20 -6.73 15.88
C GLU A 97 21.08 -7.80 15.23
N MET A 98 21.68 -7.46 14.08
CA MET A 98 22.57 -8.31 13.30
C MET A 98 23.89 -7.57 13.10
N GLY A 99 25.01 -8.09 13.61
CA GLY A 99 26.32 -7.43 13.56
C GLY A 99 27.37 -8.26 12.82
N ASN A 100 28.64 -7.86 12.84
CA ASN A 100 29.74 -8.63 12.21
C ASN A 100 29.54 -8.90 10.71
N GLY A 101 28.95 -7.96 9.97
CA GLY A 101 28.89 -8.00 8.50
C GLY A 101 30.26 -7.76 7.84
N THR A 102 30.27 -7.64 6.52
CA THR A 102 31.50 -7.37 5.75
C THR A 102 32.12 -6.04 6.21
N PRO A 103 33.46 -5.97 6.40
CA PRO A 103 34.14 -4.73 6.77
C PRO A 103 33.85 -3.56 5.82
N CYS A 104 33.58 -2.40 6.40
CA CYS A 104 33.25 -1.18 5.67
C CYS A 104 34.47 -0.25 5.59
N SER A 105 35.02 -0.07 4.39
CA SER A 105 36.16 0.82 4.14
C SER A 105 35.86 2.29 4.51
N LEU A 106 34.60 2.73 4.36
CA LEU A 106 34.15 4.07 4.69
C LEU A 106 34.06 4.35 6.20
N ARG A 107 34.10 3.30 7.04
CA ARG A 107 34.04 3.41 8.50
C ARG A 107 35.23 2.73 9.18
N GLN A 108 36.44 3.06 8.73
CA GLN A 108 37.68 2.53 9.33
C GLN A 108 37.69 1.00 9.45
N ASN A 109 37.10 0.30 8.47
CA ASN A 109 36.92 -1.16 8.44
C ASN A 109 36.05 -1.76 9.57
N LEU A 110 35.22 -0.96 10.23
CA LEU A 110 34.18 -1.50 11.11
C LEU A 110 33.21 -2.40 10.30
N PRO A 111 32.77 -3.53 10.87
CA PRO A 111 31.83 -4.41 10.18
C PRO A 111 30.48 -3.73 10.00
N ARG A 112 29.84 -3.96 8.85
CA ARG A 112 28.44 -3.56 8.63
C ARG A 112 27.53 -4.19 9.69
N SER A 113 26.50 -3.47 10.10
CA SER A 113 25.47 -3.95 11.03
C SER A 113 24.07 -3.58 10.54
N SER A 114 23.07 -4.33 10.96
CA SER A 114 21.68 -4.10 10.59
C SER A 114 20.72 -4.35 11.75
N THR A 115 19.64 -3.57 11.81
CA THR A 115 18.49 -3.84 12.68
C THR A 115 17.34 -4.41 11.84
N VAL A 116 16.88 -5.61 12.17
CA VAL A 116 15.75 -6.26 11.51
C VAL A 116 14.48 -6.06 12.34
N MET A 117 13.48 -5.41 11.76
CA MET A 117 12.19 -5.14 12.38
C MET A 117 11.14 -6.10 11.83
N TYR A 118 10.68 -7.03 12.67
CA TYR A 118 9.58 -7.94 12.32
C TYR A 118 8.24 -7.31 12.68
N ILE A 119 7.36 -7.16 11.69
CA ILE A 119 6.04 -6.55 11.83
C ILE A 119 4.96 -7.59 11.54
N CYS A 120 3.89 -7.61 12.33
CA CYS A 120 2.72 -8.44 12.05
C CYS A 120 2.05 -8.02 10.73
N HIS A 121 1.86 -8.98 9.82
CA HIS A 121 0.99 -8.85 8.67
C HIS A 121 0.30 -10.20 8.37
N PRO A 122 -1.03 -10.32 8.55
CA PRO A 122 -1.74 -11.62 8.47
C PRO A 122 -1.58 -12.37 7.14
N GLU A 123 -1.45 -11.64 6.04
CA GLU A 123 -1.36 -12.21 4.68
C GLU A 123 0.07 -12.32 4.14
N ALA A 124 1.07 -11.89 4.92
CA ALA A 124 2.46 -11.89 4.45
C ALA A 124 3.08 -13.29 4.48
N LYS A 125 4.12 -13.49 3.67
CA LYS A 125 4.92 -14.73 3.61
C LYS A 125 6.38 -14.49 4.03
N HIS A 126 6.57 -13.78 5.14
CA HIS A 126 7.89 -13.41 5.68
C HIS A 126 8.70 -12.47 4.77
N GLU A 127 8.05 -11.70 3.90
CA GLU A 127 8.71 -10.91 2.86
C GLU A 127 9.37 -9.62 3.37
N ILE A 128 10.35 -9.12 2.62
CA ILE A 128 11.06 -7.87 2.92
C ILE A 128 10.26 -6.68 2.40
N LEU A 129 9.73 -5.85 3.31
CA LEU A 129 9.02 -4.61 2.96
C LEU A 129 9.98 -3.50 2.51
N SER A 130 11.12 -3.36 3.17
CA SER A 130 12.12 -2.33 2.86
C SER A 130 13.50 -2.68 3.41
N VAL A 131 14.53 -2.19 2.73
CA VAL A 131 15.92 -2.14 3.21
C VAL A 131 16.39 -0.70 3.04
N ALA A 132 16.93 -0.10 4.09
CA ALA A 132 17.44 1.27 4.06
C ALA A 132 18.83 1.32 4.71
N GLU A 133 19.77 2.00 4.09
CA GLU A 133 21.02 2.39 4.74
C GLU A 133 20.76 3.70 5.48
N VAL A 134 20.61 3.62 6.81
CA VAL A 134 20.22 4.77 7.64
C VAL A 134 21.41 5.62 8.02
N THR A 135 22.57 4.99 8.23
CA THR A 135 23.87 5.65 8.33
C THR A 135 24.87 4.81 7.53
N THR A 136 26.03 5.39 7.18
CA THR A 136 27.03 4.66 6.39
C THR A 136 27.32 3.29 7.02
N CYS A 137 27.08 2.21 6.27
CA CYS A 137 27.29 0.83 6.68
C CYS A 137 26.43 0.35 7.87
N GLU A 138 25.36 1.06 8.22
CA GLU A 138 24.32 0.62 9.15
C GLU A 138 22.96 0.59 8.43
N TYR A 139 22.25 -0.52 8.57
CA TYR A 139 21.04 -0.79 7.78
C TYR A 139 19.83 -1.06 8.66
N GLU A 140 18.66 -0.69 8.15
CA GLU A 140 17.37 -1.07 8.71
C GLU A 140 16.61 -1.93 7.70
N VAL A 141 16.11 -3.08 8.17
CA VAL A 141 15.39 -4.06 7.35
C VAL A 141 14.03 -4.31 7.96
N VAL A 142 12.96 -4.14 7.18
CA VAL A 142 11.59 -4.39 7.64
C VAL A 142 11.07 -5.69 7.03
N ILE A 143 10.65 -6.62 7.89
CA ILE A 143 10.09 -7.92 7.50
C ILE A 143 8.61 -7.99 7.90
N LEU A 144 7.74 -8.36 6.95
CA LEU A 144 6.34 -8.64 7.22
C LEU A 144 6.13 -10.12 7.50
N THR A 145 5.58 -10.46 8.67
CA THR A 145 5.39 -11.85 9.10
C THR A 145 4.04 -12.06 9.77
N PRO A 146 3.33 -13.17 9.48
CA PRO A 146 2.07 -13.50 10.15
C PRO A 146 2.29 -14.03 11.57
N LEU A 147 3.51 -14.50 11.91
CA LEU A 147 3.78 -15.19 13.17
C LEU A 147 3.57 -14.31 14.41
N LEU A 148 3.85 -13.02 14.28
CA LEU A 148 3.66 -12.06 15.38
C LEU A 148 2.20 -11.68 15.60
N CYS A 149 1.30 -11.96 14.65
CA CYS A 149 -0.09 -11.52 14.72
C CYS A 149 -0.93 -12.20 15.80
N ASN A 150 -0.45 -13.32 16.35
CA ASN A 150 -1.08 -13.97 17.49
C ASN A 150 -0.79 -13.24 18.81
N HIS A 151 0.25 -12.40 18.85
CA HIS A 151 0.64 -11.71 20.06
C HIS A 151 -0.13 -10.38 20.21
N PRO A 152 -0.80 -10.12 21.35
CA PRO A 152 -1.62 -8.92 21.56
C PRO A 152 -0.87 -7.61 21.34
N LYS A 153 0.42 -7.54 21.75
CA LYS A 153 1.30 -6.38 21.54
C LYS A 153 1.56 -6.07 20.06
N TYR A 154 1.65 -7.09 19.20
CA TYR A 154 2.08 -6.96 17.81
C TYR A 154 0.96 -6.98 16.77
N ARG A 155 -0.21 -7.51 17.13
CA ARG A 155 -1.36 -7.58 16.22
C ARG A 155 -1.93 -6.19 15.93
N PHE A 156 -2.17 -5.89 14.66
CA PHE A 156 -2.92 -4.71 14.27
C PHE A 156 -4.38 -4.86 14.71
N ARG A 157 -4.85 -4.01 15.62
CA ARG A 157 -6.30 -3.89 15.89
C ARG A 157 -6.85 -2.83 14.95
N ALA A 158 -7.69 -3.26 14.00
CA ALA A 158 -8.50 -2.31 13.24
C ALA A 158 -9.29 -1.45 14.24
N SER A 159 -9.24 -0.13 14.08
CA SER A 159 -10.07 0.78 14.87
C SER A 159 -11.53 0.31 14.76
N PRO A 160 -12.26 0.17 15.88
CA PRO A 160 -13.65 -0.22 15.80
C PRO A 160 -14.40 0.78 14.91
N VAL A 161 -15.03 0.28 13.85
CA VAL A 161 -15.94 1.07 13.04
C VAL A 161 -17.12 1.38 13.93
N ASN A 162 -17.24 2.64 14.35
CA ASN A 162 -18.40 3.09 15.10
C ASN A 162 -19.48 3.46 14.10
N ASP A 163 -20.58 2.71 14.10
CA ASP A 163 -21.74 3.03 13.27
C ASP A 163 -22.33 4.37 13.71
N ILE A 164 -22.33 5.35 12.81
CA ILE A 164 -23.00 6.63 13.03
C ILE A 164 -24.41 6.52 12.46
N PHE A 165 -25.39 6.45 13.36
CA PHE A 165 -26.81 6.47 12.99
C PHE A 165 -27.25 7.91 12.69
N CYS A 166 -27.31 8.25 11.41
CA CYS A 166 -27.83 9.53 10.95
C CYS A 166 -29.36 9.48 10.79
N GLN A 167 -30.04 10.56 11.16
CA GLN A 167 -31.44 10.79 10.82
C GLN A 167 -31.56 12.03 9.95
N SER A 168 -32.47 12.01 8.97
CA SER A 168 -32.76 13.20 8.17
C SER A 168 -33.46 14.25 9.04
N LEU A 169 -33.14 15.53 8.80
CA LEU A 169 -33.82 16.63 9.48
C LEU A 169 -35.26 16.79 8.94
N PRO A 170 -36.22 17.28 9.74
CA PRO A 170 -37.56 17.58 9.28
C PRO A 170 -37.53 18.53 8.07
N GLY A 171 -38.22 18.17 6.98
CA GLY A 171 -38.21 18.94 5.72
C GLY A 171 -37.04 18.61 4.78
N SER A 172 -36.15 17.70 5.17
CA SER A 172 -35.15 17.15 4.25
C SER A 172 -35.85 16.42 3.11
N PRO A 173 -35.41 16.61 1.86
CA PRO A 173 -35.99 15.87 0.75
C PRO A 173 -35.78 14.37 0.95
N LEU A 174 -36.75 13.55 0.56
CA LEU A 174 -36.67 12.08 0.63
C LEU A 174 -35.44 11.52 -0.10
N LYS A 175 -34.89 12.32 -1.02
CA LYS A 175 -33.71 12.02 -1.80
C LYS A 175 -32.84 13.28 -1.91
N PRO A 176 -31.51 13.19 -1.72
CA PRO A 176 -30.63 14.33 -1.94
C PRO A 176 -30.78 14.88 -3.37
N HIS A 177 -30.86 16.20 -3.50
CA HIS A 177 -31.09 16.85 -4.80
C HIS A 177 -30.04 16.46 -5.85
N ASN A 178 -28.77 16.36 -5.46
CA ASN A 178 -27.69 15.95 -6.34
C ASN A 178 -27.85 14.49 -6.81
N LEU A 179 -28.40 13.61 -5.97
CA LEU A 179 -28.68 12.23 -6.34
C LEU A 179 -29.84 12.15 -7.35
N GLU A 180 -30.87 12.98 -7.17
CA GLU A 180 -31.99 13.07 -8.12
C GLU A 180 -31.57 13.65 -9.47
N GLN A 181 -30.65 14.62 -9.50
CA GLN A 181 -30.07 15.15 -10.73
C GLN A 181 -29.20 14.12 -11.47
N LEU A 182 -28.41 13.34 -10.73
CA LEU A 182 -27.56 12.29 -11.30
C LEU A 182 -28.38 11.19 -11.97
N GLU A 183 -29.49 10.78 -11.34
CA GLU A 183 -30.40 9.78 -11.90
C GLU A 183 -31.14 10.29 -13.13
N LYS A 184 -31.60 11.55 -13.12
CA LYS A 184 -32.17 12.17 -14.33
C LYS A 184 -31.15 12.19 -15.46
N GLN A 185 -29.87 12.49 -15.18
CA GLN A 185 -28.80 12.40 -16.19
C GLN A 185 -28.60 10.97 -16.73
N GLN A 186 -28.69 9.95 -15.86
CA GLN A 186 -28.60 8.55 -16.29
C GLN A 186 -29.80 8.10 -17.13
N GLU A 187 -31.01 8.60 -16.85
CA GLU A 187 -32.19 8.30 -17.67
C GLU A 187 -32.15 8.99 -19.03
N MET A 188 -31.66 10.24 -19.08
CA MET A 188 -31.49 10.98 -20.35
C MET A 188 -30.50 10.30 -21.31
N MET A 189 -29.53 9.54 -20.79
CA MET A 189 -28.59 8.76 -21.59
C MET A 189 -29.15 7.42 -22.09
N LYS A 190 -30.32 6.97 -21.60
CA LYS A 190 -30.98 5.74 -22.07
C LYS A 190 -32.03 6.07 -23.14
N MET A 191 -31.60 6.35 -24.37
CA MET A 191 -32.51 6.41 -25.53
C MET A 191 -32.96 4.99 -25.96
N PRO A 192 -34.23 4.78 -26.36
CA PRO A 192 -34.75 3.45 -26.66
C PRO A 192 -34.52 3.06 -28.12
N PHE A 193 -33.81 1.96 -28.36
CA PHE A 193 -33.84 1.26 -29.65
C PHE A 193 -35.24 0.67 -29.88
N ARG A 194 -36.00 1.24 -30.81
CA ARG A 194 -37.19 0.62 -31.41
C ARG A 194 -36.77 -0.69 -32.09
N ARG A 195 -37.18 -1.84 -31.53
CA ARG A 195 -37.16 -3.11 -32.27
C ARG A 195 -38.33 -3.14 -33.25
N VAL A 196 -38.00 -3.23 -34.54
CA VAL A 196 -38.94 -3.65 -35.59
C VAL A 196 -39.32 -5.10 -35.31
N LYS A 197 -40.62 -5.38 -35.46
CA LYS A 197 -41.27 -6.66 -35.22
C LYS A 197 -41.16 -7.49 -36.49
N GLU A 198 -40.64 -8.71 -36.41
CA GLU A 198 -40.86 -9.73 -37.43
C GLU A 198 -40.94 -11.12 -36.78
N GLU A 199 -41.79 -11.95 -37.38
CA GLU A 199 -42.56 -13.03 -36.80
C GLU A 199 -41.85 -14.41 -36.85
N GLU A 200 -42.24 -15.26 -35.89
CA GLU A 200 -42.36 -16.74 -35.88
C GLU A 200 -41.33 -17.64 -36.60
N MET A 201 -40.83 -18.70 -35.91
CA MET A 201 -41.43 -20.05 -35.96
C MET A 201 -40.54 -21.15 -35.27
N HIS A 202 -41.19 -21.97 -34.42
CA HIS A 202 -40.90 -23.36 -33.93
C HIS A 202 -39.44 -23.84 -33.65
N SER A 203 -39.03 -24.18 -32.40
CA SER A 203 -39.31 -25.38 -31.55
C SER A 203 -38.81 -26.72 -32.09
N THR A 204 -37.90 -27.39 -31.36
CA THR A 204 -38.13 -28.70 -30.68
C THR A 204 -36.94 -29.18 -29.82
N LYS A 205 -37.25 -29.49 -28.53
CA LYS A 205 -36.85 -30.62 -27.62
C LYS A 205 -35.35 -30.91 -27.39
N GLU A 206 -34.86 -31.22 -26.17
CA GLU A 206 -35.23 -32.27 -25.19
C GLU A 206 -34.97 -31.83 -23.72
N GLU A 207 -35.94 -31.91 -22.80
CA GLU A 207 -36.22 -32.97 -21.78
C GLU A 207 -35.19 -33.10 -20.61
N LYS A 208 -35.53 -32.55 -19.42
CA LYS A 208 -35.87 -33.22 -18.12
C LYS A 208 -34.66 -33.74 -17.31
N PHE A 209 -34.54 -33.56 -15.99
CA PHE A 209 -35.55 -33.77 -14.94
C PHE A 209 -35.27 -32.92 -13.67
N SER A 210 -36.35 -32.64 -12.96
CA SER A 210 -36.48 -31.83 -11.75
C SER A 210 -36.23 -32.64 -10.47
N SER A 211 -35.82 -31.98 -9.37
CA SER A 211 -36.28 -32.37 -8.03
C SER A 211 -36.73 -31.13 -7.26
N ILE A 212 -37.97 -31.22 -6.79
CA ILE A 212 -38.78 -30.24 -6.08
C ILE A 212 -38.46 -30.31 -4.59
N HIS A 213 -38.45 -29.19 -3.87
CA HIS A 213 -39.36 -28.96 -2.73
C HIS A 213 -39.49 -27.46 -2.42
N LYS A 214 -40.75 -27.01 -2.34
CA LYS A 214 -41.22 -25.63 -2.10
C LYS A 214 -41.00 -25.20 -0.64
N PRO A 215 -40.76 -23.91 -0.34
CA PRO A 215 -40.95 -23.38 1.00
C PRO A 215 -42.40 -22.94 1.23
N VAL A 216 -42.89 -23.28 2.42
CA VAL A 216 -44.11 -22.77 3.05
C VAL A 216 -43.86 -21.34 3.52
N ALA A 217 -44.81 -20.43 3.25
CA ALA A 217 -44.78 -19.05 3.72
C ALA A 217 -45.60 -18.92 5.01
N VAL A 218 -44.97 -18.48 6.11
CA VAL A 218 -45.62 -17.79 7.23
C VAL A 218 -44.62 -16.80 7.86
N GLY A 219 -44.96 -15.52 7.89
CA GLY A 219 -44.50 -14.57 8.92
C GLY A 219 -43.22 -13.76 8.67
N SER A 220 -43.38 -12.59 8.04
CA SER A 220 -42.69 -11.31 8.31
C SER A 220 -41.30 -11.31 8.98
N HIS A 221 -40.24 -11.12 8.17
CA HIS A 221 -39.27 -10.02 8.23
C HIS A 221 -38.28 -10.25 7.06
N GLN A 222 -38.46 -9.51 5.95
CA GLN A 222 -37.44 -9.47 4.91
C GLN A 222 -36.27 -8.62 5.41
N LEU A 223 -35.20 -9.28 5.84
CA LEU A 223 -33.87 -8.69 5.74
C LEU A 223 -33.53 -8.69 4.24
N LEU A 224 -33.49 -7.50 3.62
CA LEU A 224 -33.03 -7.34 2.26
C LEU A 224 -31.52 -7.61 2.22
N THR A 225 -31.13 -8.85 1.93
CA THR A 225 -29.78 -9.17 1.47
C THR A 225 -29.65 -8.70 0.02
N VAL A 226 -29.14 -7.48 -0.16
CA VAL A 226 -28.74 -6.97 -1.46
C VAL A 226 -27.34 -7.48 -1.76
N GLY A 227 -27.26 -8.53 -2.57
CA GLY A 227 -26.10 -8.77 -3.41
C GLY A 227 -26.19 -7.87 -4.65
N THR A 228 -25.09 -7.22 -5.03
CA THR A 228 -24.96 -6.60 -6.36
C THR A 228 -23.50 -6.48 -6.76
N THR A 229 -23.05 -7.44 -7.58
CA THR A 229 -21.82 -7.39 -8.40
C THR A 229 -21.87 -6.33 -9.52
N HIS A 230 -22.86 -5.43 -9.51
CA HIS A 230 -23.05 -4.34 -10.46
C HIS A 230 -22.89 -2.93 -9.85
N ILE A 231 -22.80 -2.78 -8.52
CA ILE A 231 -22.58 -1.47 -7.87
C ILE A 231 -21.09 -1.05 -7.93
N SER A 232 -20.16 -2.01 -8.03
CA SER A 232 -18.71 -1.77 -8.02
C SER A 232 -18.14 -1.08 -9.26
N LYS A 233 -18.73 -1.25 -10.45
CA LYS A 233 -18.20 -0.60 -11.67
C LYS A 233 -18.49 0.90 -11.71
N LEU A 234 -19.64 1.33 -11.21
CA LEU A 234 -20.06 2.73 -11.18
C LEU A 234 -19.24 3.55 -10.15
N THR A 235 -18.82 2.93 -9.05
CA THR A 235 -17.93 3.58 -8.06
C THR A 235 -16.51 3.75 -8.59
N ASP A 236 -16.02 2.80 -9.39
CA ASP A 236 -14.64 2.83 -9.87
C ASP A 236 -14.43 3.90 -10.95
N ASP A 237 -15.34 4.05 -11.91
CA ASP A 237 -15.23 5.08 -12.94
C ASP A 237 -15.38 6.50 -12.37
N GLN A 238 -16.24 6.66 -11.36
CA GLN A 238 -16.38 7.91 -10.62
C GLN A 238 -15.11 8.20 -9.81
N LEU A 239 -14.58 7.21 -9.08
CA LEU A 239 -13.34 7.34 -8.32
C LEU A 239 -12.14 7.68 -9.21
N ILE A 240 -12.04 7.10 -10.41
CA ILE A 240 -11.02 7.45 -11.40
C ILE A 240 -11.12 8.92 -11.81
N LYS A 241 -12.34 9.40 -12.12
CA LYS A 241 -12.57 10.81 -12.49
C LYS A 241 -12.26 11.76 -11.33
N GLU A 242 -12.65 11.39 -10.11
CA GLU A 242 -12.42 12.19 -8.93
C GLU A 242 -10.92 12.25 -8.57
N PHE A 243 -10.22 11.12 -8.68
CA PHE A 243 -8.77 11.02 -8.51
C PHE A 243 -8.02 11.83 -9.57
N LEU A 244 -8.27 11.61 -10.87
CA LEU A 244 -7.56 12.29 -11.95
C LEU A 244 -7.86 13.80 -12.03
N SER A 245 -9.01 14.26 -11.53
CA SER A 245 -9.30 15.69 -11.36
C SER A 245 -8.67 16.30 -10.10
N GLY A 246 -8.08 15.47 -9.24
CA GLY A 246 -7.52 15.86 -7.95
C GLY A 246 -8.59 16.27 -6.93
N SER A 247 -9.86 15.93 -7.15
CA SER A 247 -10.94 16.15 -6.17
C SER A 247 -10.93 15.10 -5.05
N TYR A 248 -10.46 13.89 -5.36
CA TYR A 248 -10.16 12.85 -4.40
C TYR A 248 -8.64 12.65 -4.28
N CYS A 249 -8.17 12.56 -3.04
CA CYS A 249 -6.76 12.38 -2.73
C CYS A 249 -6.54 11.04 -2.05
N PHE A 250 -5.41 10.42 -2.36
CA PHE A 250 -5.00 9.22 -1.68
C PHE A 250 -4.32 9.57 -0.36
N HIS A 251 -4.78 8.92 0.70
CA HIS A 251 -4.23 9.07 2.04
C HIS A 251 -3.60 7.75 2.49
N GLY A 252 -2.50 7.84 3.23
CA GLY A 252 -1.79 6.67 3.73
C GLY A 252 -0.61 7.04 4.61
N GLY A 253 0.25 6.08 4.88
CA GLY A 253 1.42 6.26 5.74
C GLY A 253 1.33 5.46 7.04
N VAL A 254 2.45 4.80 7.33
CA VAL A 254 2.64 3.96 8.52
C VAL A 254 3.45 4.71 9.57
N GLY A 255 3.17 4.46 10.85
CA GLY A 255 3.85 5.13 11.95
C GLY A 255 3.48 6.62 12.07
N TRP A 256 4.48 7.42 12.48
CA TRP A 256 4.39 8.84 12.81
C TRP A 256 3.94 9.73 11.64
N TRP A 257 4.47 9.45 10.44
CA TRP A 257 4.16 10.24 9.25
C TRP A 257 2.94 9.72 8.50
N LYS A 258 2.06 10.65 8.13
CA LYS A 258 0.96 10.45 7.18
C LYS A 258 1.25 11.23 5.92
N TYR A 259 0.70 10.72 4.83
CA TYR A 259 0.86 11.27 3.49
C TYR A 259 -0.51 11.50 2.87
N GLU A 260 -0.62 12.60 2.15
CA GLU A 260 -1.75 12.93 1.31
C GLU A 260 -1.23 13.24 -0.08
N PHE A 261 -1.75 12.54 -1.08
CA PHE A 261 -1.39 12.71 -2.47
C PHE A 261 -2.64 13.03 -3.29
N CYS A 262 -2.67 14.24 -3.83
CA CYS A 262 -3.71 14.71 -4.73
C CYS A 262 -3.13 14.78 -6.15
N TYR A 263 -3.61 13.93 -7.04
CA TYR A 263 -3.11 13.87 -8.42
C TYR A 263 -3.28 15.21 -9.13
N GLY A 264 -2.20 15.67 -9.78
CA GLY A 264 -2.17 16.94 -10.48
C GLY A 264 -2.22 18.17 -9.57
N LYS A 265 -2.02 18.01 -8.25
CA LYS A 265 -2.06 19.10 -7.28
C LYS A 265 -0.84 19.13 -6.36
N TYR A 266 -0.73 18.21 -5.40
CA TYR A 266 0.31 18.27 -4.38
C TYR A 266 0.54 16.93 -3.68
N VAL A 267 1.69 16.86 -3.00
CA VAL A 267 2.05 15.83 -2.03
C VAL A 267 2.31 16.51 -0.70
N HIS A 268 1.52 16.16 0.32
CA HIS A 268 1.72 16.60 1.69
C HIS A 268 2.21 15.44 2.56
N GLN A 269 3.10 15.77 3.47
CA GLN A 269 3.45 14.94 4.62
C GLN A 269 2.93 15.65 5.87
N TYR A 270 2.28 14.93 6.76
CA TYR A 270 1.78 15.49 8.01
C TYR A 270 1.84 14.50 9.15
N HIS A 271 1.89 15.02 10.36
CA HIS A 271 1.63 14.26 11.58
C HIS A 271 0.54 15.00 12.36
N GLU A 272 -0.23 14.28 13.17
CA GLU A 272 -1.23 14.88 14.04
C GLU A 272 -1.01 14.40 15.47
N ASP A 273 -0.66 15.33 16.35
CA ASP A 273 -0.53 15.11 17.78
C ASP A 273 -1.74 15.70 18.49
N LYS A 274 -2.19 15.04 19.57
CA LYS A 274 -3.32 15.48 20.39
C LYS A 274 -3.02 16.78 21.14
N GLU A 275 -1.76 17.08 21.42
CA GLU A 275 -1.34 18.26 22.20
C GLU A 275 -0.88 19.42 21.31
N SER A 276 -0.10 19.14 20.26
CA SER A 276 0.51 20.16 19.40
C SER A 276 -0.22 20.41 18.07
N GLY A 277 -1.22 19.59 17.74
CA GLY A 277 -2.02 19.72 16.53
C GLY A 277 -1.39 19.09 15.28
N LYS A 278 -1.86 19.53 14.11
CA LYS A 278 -1.38 19.01 12.81
C LYS A 278 -0.18 19.81 12.32
N THR A 279 0.99 19.17 12.25
CA THR A 279 2.15 19.70 11.51
C THR A 279 2.09 19.16 10.10
N SER A 280 2.15 20.04 9.11
CA SER A 280 2.08 19.68 7.69
C SER A 280 3.26 20.30 6.95
N VAL A 281 3.87 19.52 6.06
CA VAL A 281 4.94 19.91 5.17
C VAL A 281 4.51 19.63 3.73
N VAL A 282 4.65 20.62 2.87
CA VAL A 282 4.46 20.44 1.42
C VAL A 282 5.73 19.81 0.86
N VAL A 283 5.63 18.55 0.43
CA VAL A 283 6.79 17.82 -0.12
C VAL A 283 7.00 18.20 -1.59
N GLY A 284 5.92 18.45 -2.32
CA GLY A 284 5.95 18.94 -3.68
C GLY A 284 4.57 19.33 -4.19
N THR A 285 4.56 20.18 -5.20
CA THR A 285 3.40 20.70 -5.91
C THR A 285 3.51 20.36 -7.40
N TRP A 286 2.37 20.24 -8.06
CA TRP A 286 2.31 19.86 -9.45
C TRP A 286 2.55 21.05 -10.37
N SER A 287 3.43 20.85 -11.35
CA SER A 287 3.60 21.74 -12.50
C SER A 287 3.74 20.87 -13.74
N LYS A 288 2.81 21.03 -14.69
CA LYS A 288 2.80 20.22 -15.90
C LYS A 288 4.07 20.48 -16.72
N GLU A 289 4.49 21.73 -16.79
CA GLU A 289 5.67 22.18 -17.54
C GLU A 289 6.95 21.60 -16.95
N GLU A 290 7.12 21.65 -15.62
CA GLU A 290 8.28 21.06 -14.94
C GLU A 290 8.31 19.54 -15.08
N HIS A 291 7.15 18.89 -14.95
CA HIS A 291 7.08 17.44 -15.12
C HIS A 291 7.43 17.01 -16.54
N ILE A 292 6.95 17.71 -17.57
CA ILE A 292 7.32 17.41 -18.96
C ILE A 292 8.83 17.56 -19.15
N GLU A 293 9.44 18.62 -18.63
CA GLU A 293 10.89 18.80 -18.73
C GLU A 293 11.67 17.71 -17.99
N TRP A 294 11.18 17.29 -16.82
CA TRP A 294 11.73 16.16 -16.07
C TRP A 294 11.62 14.84 -16.85
N SER A 295 10.47 14.58 -17.48
CA SER A 295 10.17 13.32 -18.21
C SER A 295 11.01 13.15 -19.48
N ARG A 296 11.55 14.24 -20.05
CA ARG A 296 12.49 14.14 -21.18
C ARG A 296 13.83 13.53 -20.77
N LYS A 297 14.18 13.62 -19.48
CA LYS A 297 15.46 13.16 -18.92
C LYS A 297 15.31 11.90 -18.06
N ASN A 298 14.07 11.48 -17.79
CA ASN A 298 13.74 10.40 -16.87
C ASN A 298 12.64 9.51 -17.46
N ALA A 299 12.68 8.22 -17.16
CA ALA A 299 11.63 7.31 -17.60
C ALA A 299 10.30 7.59 -16.86
N ALA A 300 9.39 8.31 -17.49
CA ALA A 300 8.05 8.56 -16.94
C ALA A 300 7.13 7.34 -16.99
N ARG A 301 7.48 6.33 -17.82
CA ARG A 301 6.77 5.04 -17.92
C ARG A 301 7.77 3.90 -17.84
N THR A 302 7.37 2.81 -17.19
CA THR A 302 8.08 1.53 -17.28
C THR A 302 7.12 0.45 -17.72
N TYR A 303 7.60 -0.48 -18.53
CA TYR A 303 6.79 -1.51 -19.15
C TYR A 303 7.08 -2.90 -18.59
N TYR A 304 6.10 -3.80 -18.72
CA TYR A 304 6.30 -5.24 -18.62
C TYR A 304 5.98 -5.89 -19.97
N LEU A 305 6.77 -6.90 -20.35
CA LEU A 305 6.45 -7.76 -21.48
C LEU A 305 5.50 -8.86 -21.01
N ARG A 306 4.31 -8.94 -21.62
CA ARG A 306 3.43 -10.10 -21.47
C ARG A 306 3.98 -11.28 -22.25
N GLU A 307 3.57 -12.48 -21.87
CA GLU A 307 3.96 -13.74 -22.54
C GLU A 307 3.52 -13.78 -24.02
N ASP A 308 2.48 -13.03 -24.39
CA ASP A 308 1.99 -12.86 -25.76
C ASP A 308 2.79 -11.81 -26.57
N GLY A 309 3.82 -11.22 -25.99
CA GLY A 309 4.65 -10.18 -26.61
C GLY A 309 4.09 -8.75 -26.52
N THR A 310 2.92 -8.55 -25.90
CA THR A 310 2.33 -7.21 -25.74
C THR A 310 2.98 -6.45 -24.57
N GLN A 311 3.15 -5.13 -24.72
CA GLN A 311 3.77 -4.27 -23.70
C GLN A 311 2.74 -3.58 -22.83
N THR A 312 2.76 -3.98 -21.56
CA THR A 312 2.06 -3.47 -20.37
C THR A 312 2.64 -2.23 -19.72
N VAL A 313 1.96 -1.08 -19.55
CA VAL A 313 2.47 -0.02 -18.64
C VAL A 313 2.40 -0.55 -17.20
N ARG A 314 3.56 -0.76 -16.56
CA ARG A 314 3.67 -1.27 -15.19
C ARG A 314 3.55 -0.17 -14.15
N MET A 315 4.10 0.99 -14.46
CA MET A 315 4.22 2.12 -13.54
C MET A 315 4.35 3.40 -14.34
N VAL A 316 3.72 4.47 -13.84
CA VAL A 316 3.99 5.84 -14.25
C VAL A 316 4.68 6.61 -13.13
N SER A 317 5.59 7.50 -13.51
CA SER A 317 6.35 8.35 -12.59
C SER A 317 6.06 9.82 -12.89
N HIS A 318 5.61 10.55 -11.87
CA HIS A 318 5.30 11.97 -11.96
C HIS A 318 6.22 12.79 -11.08
N PHE A 319 6.63 13.96 -11.56
CA PHE A 319 7.50 14.86 -10.81
C PHE A 319 6.67 16.00 -10.21
N TYR A 320 6.86 16.24 -8.93
CA TYR A 320 6.25 17.34 -8.18
C TYR A 320 7.38 18.17 -7.55
N GLY A 321 7.49 19.42 -7.96
CA GLY A 321 8.51 20.37 -7.53
C GLY A 321 7.97 21.42 -6.56
N ASN A 322 8.77 22.41 -6.20
CA ASN A 322 8.33 23.58 -5.42
C ASN A 322 7.64 23.23 -4.08
N GLY A 323 8.17 22.24 -3.36
CA GLY A 323 7.77 22.00 -1.97
C GLY A 323 8.32 23.05 -1.00
N ASP A 324 8.01 22.90 0.28
CA ASP A 324 8.53 23.77 1.34
C ASP A 324 10.06 23.77 1.34
N VAL A 325 10.67 24.91 1.67
CA VAL A 325 12.12 25.06 1.71
C VAL A 325 12.72 24.11 2.73
N CYS A 326 13.71 23.35 2.27
CA CYS A 326 14.51 22.44 3.08
C CYS A 326 15.51 23.22 3.93
N ASP A 327 15.48 23.03 5.24
CA ASP A 327 16.42 23.61 6.20
C ASP A 327 17.87 23.14 5.99
N LEU A 328 18.06 21.92 5.50
CA LEU A 328 19.40 21.35 5.28
C LEU A 328 20.08 21.83 3.99
N THR A 329 19.30 22.09 2.94
CA THR A 329 19.84 22.39 1.60
C THR A 329 19.50 23.78 1.10
N ASP A 330 18.62 24.48 1.80
CA ASP A 330 18.04 25.79 1.43
C ASP A 330 17.36 25.79 0.05
N LYS A 331 16.96 24.60 -0.43
CA LYS A 331 16.26 24.40 -1.69
C LYS A 331 14.84 23.89 -1.45
N PRO A 332 13.88 24.16 -2.34
CA PRO A 332 12.55 23.57 -2.27
C PRO A 332 12.63 22.04 -2.26
N ARG A 333 11.85 21.40 -1.40
CA ARG A 333 11.65 19.94 -1.45
C ARG A 333 11.06 19.53 -2.80
N GLN A 334 11.39 18.33 -3.26
CA GLN A 334 10.86 17.76 -4.49
C GLN A 334 10.56 16.28 -4.33
N VAL A 335 9.56 15.76 -5.05
CA VAL A 335 9.15 14.35 -4.97
C VAL A 335 8.82 13.76 -6.33
N THR A 336 9.30 12.54 -6.55
CA THR A 336 8.87 11.70 -7.68
C THR A 336 7.80 10.72 -7.19
N VAL A 337 6.57 10.88 -7.65
CA VAL A 337 5.45 9.99 -7.34
C VAL A 337 5.44 8.82 -8.32
N LYS A 338 5.54 7.60 -7.81
CA LYS A 338 5.49 6.35 -8.59
C LYS A 338 4.14 5.66 -8.37
N LEU A 339 3.27 5.71 -9.37
CA LEU A 339 1.96 5.05 -9.37
C LEU A 339 2.11 3.64 -9.93
N LYS A 340 1.69 2.64 -9.17
CA LYS A 340 1.72 1.23 -9.58
C LYS A 340 0.37 0.56 -9.38
N CYS A 341 0.07 -0.37 -10.28
CA CYS A 341 -1.05 -1.28 -10.10
C CYS A 341 -0.72 -2.31 -9.02
N LYS A 342 -1.68 -2.55 -8.12
CA LYS A 342 -1.66 -3.66 -7.18
C LYS A 342 -3.08 -4.20 -7.08
N GLU A 343 -3.28 -5.43 -7.52
CA GLU A 343 -4.57 -6.12 -7.44
C GLU A 343 -4.98 -6.32 -5.97
N SER A 344 -6.28 -6.18 -5.69
CA SER A 344 -6.86 -6.39 -4.37
C SER A 344 -8.36 -6.64 -4.50
N ASP A 345 -8.92 -7.41 -3.55
CA ASP A 345 -10.37 -7.63 -3.46
C ASP A 345 -11.15 -6.36 -3.09
N SER A 346 -10.45 -5.34 -2.55
CA SER A 346 -11.05 -4.03 -2.22
C SER A 346 -10.65 -2.98 -3.26
N PRO A 347 -11.59 -2.39 -4.02
CA PRO A 347 -11.28 -1.36 -5.02
C PRO A 347 -10.73 -0.08 -4.39
N HIS A 348 -10.96 0.13 -3.10
CA HIS A 348 -10.51 1.32 -2.37
C HIS A 348 -9.18 1.09 -1.62
N ALA A 349 -8.55 -0.08 -1.78
CA ALA A 349 -7.26 -0.35 -1.15
C ALA A 349 -6.17 0.57 -1.74
N VAL A 350 -5.41 1.23 -0.86
CA VAL A 350 -4.29 2.09 -1.24
C VAL A 350 -3.13 1.84 -0.28
N THR A 351 -1.95 1.58 -0.84
CA THR A 351 -0.69 1.53 -0.11
C THR A 351 0.14 2.75 -0.48
N ILE A 352 0.55 3.55 0.51
CA ILE A 352 1.41 4.72 0.31
C ILE A 352 2.64 4.62 1.21
N TYR A 353 3.81 4.86 0.63
CA TYR A 353 5.09 4.92 1.35
C TYR A 353 5.99 6.00 0.76
N MET A 354 6.89 6.55 1.59
CA MET A 354 7.84 7.59 1.21
C MET A 354 9.27 7.11 1.44
N LEU A 355 10.16 7.41 0.49
CA LEU A 355 11.60 7.18 0.59
C LEU A 355 12.32 8.52 0.35
N GLU A 356 13.39 8.79 1.10
CA GLU A 356 14.24 9.97 0.92
C GLU A 356 15.63 9.52 0.45
N PRO A 357 15.84 9.24 -0.86
CA PRO A 357 17.13 8.80 -1.38
C PRO A 357 18.24 9.86 -1.24
N HIS A 358 17.87 11.14 -1.22
CA HIS A 358 18.77 12.26 -0.98
C HIS A 358 18.05 13.30 -0.12
N SER A 359 18.80 14.09 0.65
CA SER A 359 18.22 15.12 1.51
C SER A 359 17.25 16.03 0.74
N CYS A 360 16.00 16.07 1.19
CA CYS A 360 14.91 16.85 0.63
C CYS A 360 14.52 16.49 -0.83
N GLN A 361 14.92 15.31 -1.30
CA GLN A 361 14.42 14.70 -2.52
C GLN A 361 13.78 13.37 -2.20
N TYR A 362 12.51 13.22 -2.58
CA TYR A 362 11.69 12.11 -2.13
C TYR A 362 11.19 11.26 -3.30
N ILE A 363 10.85 10.01 -2.99
CA ILE A 363 10.09 9.11 -3.84
C ILE A 363 8.85 8.67 -3.08
N LEU A 364 7.67 9.01 -3.59
CA LEU A 364 6.40 8.56 -3.06
C LEU A 364 5.91 7.35 -3.87
N GLY A 365 5.84 6.18 -3.25
CA GLY A 365 5.22 5.01 -3.87
C GLY A 365 3.73 4.95 -3.54
N VAL A 366 2.90 4.82 -4.58
CA VAL A 366 1.44 4.65 -4.43
C VAL A 366 1.00 3.42 -5.21
N GLU A 367 0.39 2.48 -4.51
CA GLU A 367 -0.10 1.22 -5.08
C GLU A 367 -1.60 1.07 -4.80
N SER A 368 -2.41 0.87 -5.85
CA SER A 368 -3.86 0.73 -5.72
C SER A 368 -4.47 -0.05 -6.89
N PRO A 369 -5.58 -0.79 -6.71
CA PRO A 369 -6.32 -1.43 -7.79
C PRO A 369 -6.89 -0.44 -8.80
N VAL A 370 -7.26 0.78 -8.37
CA VAL A 370 -7.78 1.83 -9.26
C VAL A 370 -6.76 2.22 -10.32
N ILE A 371 -5.47 2.19 -9.96
CA ILE A 371 -4.37 2.53 -10.86
C ILE A 371 -4.29 1.50 -12.00
N CYS A 372 -4.62 0.22 -11.75
CA CYS A 372 -4.61 -0.84 -12.77
C CYS A 372 -5.46 -0.53 -13.99
N LYS A 373 -6.57 0.22 -13.81
CA LYS A 373 -7.50 0.56 -14.89
C LYS A 373 -7.04 1.72 -15.76
N ILE A 374 -6.10 2.52 -15.27
CA ILE A 374 -5.70 3.79 -15.91
C ILE A 374 -4.25 3.79 -16.38
N LEU A 375 -3.39 2.88 -15.92
CA LEU A 375 -1.97 2.87 -16.33
C LEU A 375 -1.76 2.82 -17.85
N ASP A 376 -2.58 2.03 -18.56
CA ASP A 376 -2.48 1.89 -20.01
C ASP A 376 -2.95 3.14 -20.77
N THR A 377 -3.58 4.11 -20.09
CA THR A 377 -3.96 5.42 -20.67
C THR A 377 -2.82 6.43 -20.68
N ALA A 378 -1.66 6.08 -20.11
CA ALA A 378 -0.52 6.96 -19.96
C ALA A 378 0.09 7.38 -21.30
N ASP A 379 0.15 8.69 -21.56
CA ASP A 379 0.81 9.24 -22.74
C ASP A 379 2.35 9.11 -22.68
N GLU A 380 3.06 9.67 -23.67
CA GLU A 380 4.52 9.59 -23.72
C GLU A 380 5.25 10.20 -22.52
N TYR A 381 4.62 11.16 -21.85
CA TYR A 381 5.11 11.84 -20.65
C TYR A 381 4.63 11.16 -19.37
N GLY A 382 3.87 10.06 -19.45
CA GLY A 382 3.31 9.36 -18.31
C GLY A 382 2.05 9.99 -17.75
N LEU A 383 1.44 10.97 -18.43
CA LEU A 383 0.20 11.60 -18.00
C LEU A 383 -0.99 10.65 -18.22
N LEU A 384 -1.75 10.40 -17.15
CA LEU A 384 -2.91 9.53 -17.17
C LEU A 384 -4.17 10.27 -17.62
N SER A 385 -5.08 9.56 -18.28
CA SER A 385 -6.36 10.08 -18.72
C SER A 385 -7.51 9.13 -18.34
N VAL A 386 -8.74 9.63 -18.40
CA VAL A 386 -9.92 8.79 -18.13
C VAL A 386 -10.05 7.79 -19.29
N PRO A 387 -10.16 6.46 -19.02
CA PRO A 387 -10.36 5.46 -20.05
C PRO A 387 -11.61 5.76 -20.90
N SER A 388 -11.52 5.52 -22.21
CA SER A 388 -12.57 5.82 -23.20
C SER A 388 -13.74 4.84 -23.16
#